data_AF-A0A7H4N184-F1
#
_entry.id   AF-A0A7H4N184-F1
#
_cell.length_a   1.000
_cell.length_b   1.000
_cell.length_c   1.000
_cell.angle_alpha   90.00
_cell.angle_beta   90.00
_cell.angle_gamma   90.00
#
_symmetry.space_group_name_H-M   'P 1'
#
loop_
_entity.id
_entity.type
_entity.pdbx_description
1 polymer ?
#
loop_
_entity_poly.entity_id
_entity_poly.type
_entity_poly.pdbx_seq_one_letter_code
_entity_poly.pdbx_strand_id
1 'polypeptide(L)' 'MPLGLPFADATFDMVINEAMLTMYADKAKEKLVAEYFRFLKPGGRLLTHDIMYTQDALGGGTPGGSCRGW' A
#
# COMPACT_ATOMS: atom_id res chain seq x y z
N MET A 1 -13.28 3.86 12.69
CA MET A 1 -12.52 5.11 12.87
C MET A 1 -12.24 5.68 11.48
N PRO A 2 -12.40 6.99 11.24
CA PRO A 2 -12.06 7.54 9.93
C PRO A 2 -10.56 7.35 9.69
N LEU A 3 -10.20 6.68 8.60
CA LEU A 3 -8.82 6.39 8.18
C LEU A 3 -8.08 7.64 7.64
N GLY A 4 -8.68 8.82 7.74
CA GLY A 4 -8.14 10.03 7.13
C GLY A 4 -7.10 10.70 8.01
N LEU A 5 -5.85 10.69 7.57
CA LEU A 5 -4.80 11.50 8.21
C LEU A 5 -5.09 12.99 7.96
N PRO A 6 -4.79 13.89 8.91
CA PRO A 6 -5.16 15.30 8.85
C PRO A 6 -4.20 16.11 7.97
N PHE A 7 -3.91 15.63 6.76
CA PHE A 7 -3.07 16.33 5.78
C PHE A 7 -3.90 16.74 4.56
N ALA A 8 -3.52 17.87 3.98
CA ALA A 8 -4.12 18.38 2.75
C ALA A 8 -3.66 17.57 1.52
N ASP A 9 -4.42 17.68 0.45
CA ASP A 9 -4.10 17.03 -0.83
C ASP A 9 -2.82 17.61 -1.42
N ALA A 10 -2.06 16.80 -2.18
CA ALA A 10 -0.89 17.22 -2.94
C ALA A 10 0.14 18.05 -2.12
N THR A 11 0.39 17.65 -0.88
CA THR A 11 1.28 18.38 0.04
C THR A 11 2.72 17.88 -0.02
N PHE A 12 2.93 16.58 -0.26
CA PHE A 12 4.23 15.94 -0.14
C PHE A 12 4.80 15.52 -1.50
N ASP A 13 6.13 15.62 -1.63
CA ASP A 13 6.86 15.15 -2.81
C ASP A 13 7.16 13.64 -2.70
N MET A 14 7.30 13.13 -1.47
CA MET A 14 7.56 11.72 -1.18
C MET A 14 6.82 11.26 0.07
N VAL A 15 6.28 10.05 0.03
CA VAL A 15 5.71 9.34 1.18
C VAL A 15 6.51 8.06 1.38
N ILE A 16 6.96 7.78 2.60
CA ILE A 16 7.68 6.57 2.96
C ILE A 16 6.81 5.80 3.95
N ASN A 17 6.41 4.60 3.58
CA ASN A 17 5.65 3.68 4.40
C ASN A 17 6.53 2.49 4.79
N GLU A 18 6.77 2.32 6.09
CA GLU A 18 7.58 1.24 6.64
C GLU A 18 6.71 0.28 7.46
N ALA A 19 6.60 -0.96 7.00
CA ALA A 19 5.98 -2.10 7.67
C ALA A 19 4.54 -1.90 8.19
N MET A 20 3.79 -0.91 7.68
CA MET A 20 2.40 -0.70 8.12
C MET A 20 1.39 -1.55 7.38
N LEU A 21 1.57 -1.79 6.07
CA LEU A 21 0.55 -2.47 5.26
C LEU A 21 0.43 -3.96 5.62
N THR A 22 1.49 -4.58 6.12
CA THR A 22 1.48 -5.97 6.61
C THR A 22 0.44 -6.20 7.72
N MET A 23 0.09 -5.18 8.51
CA MET A 23 -0.84 -5.32 9.64
C MET A 23 -2.33 -5.23 9.26
N TYR A 24 -2.64 -4.83 8.02
CA TYR A 24 -4.01 -4.59 7.58
C TYR A 24 -4.52 -5.70 6.65
N ALA A 25 -5.85 -5.85 6.58
CA ALA A 25 -6.51 -6.66 5.55
C ALA A 25 -6.62 -5.90 4.22
N ASP A 26 -6.81 -6.61 3.11
CA ASP A 26 -6.67 -6.04 1.76
C ASP A 26 -7.56 -4.80 1.50
N LYS A 27 -8.83 -4.84 1.92
CA LYS A 27 -9.76 -3.69 1.80
C LYS A 27 -9.29 -2.44 2.55
N ALA A 28 -8.52 -2.61 3.63
CA ALA A 28 -7.96 -1.50 4.39
C ALA A 28 -6.65 -0.99 3.76
N LYS A 29 -5.84 -1.88 3.18
CA LYS A 29 -4.64 -1.51 2.42
C LYS A 29 -4.98 -0.63 1.22
N GLU A 30 -6.00 -0.98 0.45
CA GLU A 30 -6.46 -0.17 -0.70
C GLU A 30 -6.80 1.26 -0.29
N LYS A 31 -7.49 1.42 0.85
CA LYS A 31 -7.85 2.74 1.39
C LYS A 31 -6.64 3.54 1.86
N LEU A 32 -5.68 2.88 2.52
CA LEU A 32 -4.45 3.52 2.99
C LEU A 32 -3.57 3.96 1.82
N VAL A 33 -3.42 3.12 0.81
CA VAL A 33 -2.66 3.43 -0.41
C VAL A 33 -3.31 4.60 -1.15
N ALA A 34 -4.64 4.62 -1.28
CA ALA A 34 -5.36 5.74 -1.88
C ALA A 34 -5.12 7.06 -1.12
N GLU A 35 -5.10 7.02 0.22
CA GLU A 35 -4.75 8.18 1.04
C GLU A 35 -3.30 8.64 0.81
N TYR A 36 -2.34 7.72 0.71
CA TYR A 36 -0.95 8.07 0.40
C TYR A 36 -0.83 8.78 -0.95
N PHE A 37 -1.57 8.33 -1.97
CA PHE A 37 -1.61 9.00 -3.26
C PHE A 37 -2.29 10.36 -3.22
N ARG A 38 -3.31 10.56 -2.37
CA ARG A 38 -3.94 11.87 -2.17
C ARG A 38 -2.94 12.90 -1.65
N PHE A 39 -2.02 12.49 -0.78
CA PHE A 39 -0.99 13.35 -0.21
C PHE A 39 0.11 13.75 -1.19
N LEU A 40 0.33 12.95 -2.24
CA LEU A 40 1.41 13.17 -3.18
C LEU A 40 1.04 14.26 -4.19
N LYS A 41 1.99 15.17 -4.42
CA LYS A 41 1.94 16.08 -5.56
C LYS A 41 1.97 15.29 -6.87
N PRO A 42 1.54 15.87 -8.00
CA PRO A 42 1.76 15.28 -9.32
C PRO A 42 3.25 14.95 -9.53
N GLY A 43 3.57 13.69 -9.79
CA GLY A 43 4.95 13.20 -9.92
C GLY A 43 5.65 12.83 -8.62
N GLY A 44 4.98 12.97 -7.47
CA GLY A 44 5.46 12.49 -6.18
C GLY A 44 5.55 10.97 -6.11
N ARG A 45 6.36 10.45 -5.18
CA ARG A 45 6.66 9.02 -5.09
C ARG A 45 6.26 8.43 -3.74
N LEU A 46 5.58 7.29 -3.79
CA LEU A 46 5.37 6.43 -2.64
C LEU A 46 6.48 5.38 -2.61
N LEU A 47 7.23 5.33 -1.52
CA LEU A 47 8.18 4.26 -1.22
C LEU A 47 7.57 3.41 -0.11
N THR A 48 7.44 2.11 -0.37
CA THR A 48 6.88 1.16 0.59
C THR A 48 7.85 0.02 0.80
N HIS A 49 8.10 -0.32 2.05
CA HIS A 49 8.84 -1.51 2.43
C HIS A 49 8.00 -2.28 3.46
N ASP A 50 7.47 -3.42 3.03
CA ASP A 50 6.51 -4.23 3.77
C ASP A 50 6.79 -5.71 3.55
N ILE A 51 6.32 -6.54 4.48
CA ILE A 51 6.39 -7.99 4.38
C ILE A 51 5.15 -8.47 3.61
N MET A 52 5.38 -9.24 2.56
CA MET A 52 4.33 -9.82 1.72
C MET A 52 4.47 -11.34 1.67
N TYR A 53 3.34 -12.03 1.75
CA TYR A 53 3.27 -13.47 1.52
C TYR A 53 3.20 -13.75 0.01
N THR A 54 4.21 -14.42 -0.54
CA THR A 54 4.23 -14.86 -1.95
C THR A 54 3.85 -16.34 -2.03
N GLN A 55 2.86 -16.66 -2.88
CA GLN A 55 2.41 -18.04 -3.08
C GLN A 55 3.52 -18.94 -3.65
N ASP A 56 4.56 -18.37 -4.27
CA ASP A 56 5.72 -19.09 -4.78
C ASP A 56 6.57 -19.76 -3.68
N ALA A 57 6.43 -19.33 -2.41
CA ALA A 57 7.24 -19.84 -1.30
C ALA A 57 6.77 -21.20 -0.73
N LEU A 58 5.55 -21.64 -1.04
CA LEU A 58 5.04 -22.97 -0.67
C LEU A 58 4.70 -23.73 -1.95
N GLY A 59 5.50 -24.73 -2.28
CA GLY A 59 5.21 -25.64 -3.40
C GLY A 59 3.86 -26.34 -3.19
N GLY A 60 2.78 -25.82 -3.77
CA GLY A 60 1.43 -26.38 -3.66
C GLY A 60 0.40 -25.46 -4.29
N GLY A 61 -0.05 -25.80 -5.50
CA GLY A 61 -0.72 -24.89 -6.43
C GLY A 61 -2.16 -24.49 -6.10
N THR A 62 -2.60 -23.39 -6.73
CA THR A 62 -3.87 -23.17 -7.48
C THR A 62 -3.81 -21.76 -8.11
N PRO A 63 -4.18 -21.54 -9.39
CA PRO A 63 -4.06 -20.22 -10.03
C PRO A 63 -5.26 -19.35 -9.67
N GLY A 64 -5.10 -18.40 -8.76
CA GLY A 64 -6.19 -17.51 -8.37
C GLY A 64 -5.73 -16.33 -7.53
N GLY A 65 -5.25 -15.29 -8.19
CA GLY A 65 -4.88 -14.02 -7.57
C GLY A 65 -3.54 -13.55 -8.10
N SER A 66 -3.54 -12.83 -9.22
CA SER A 66 -2.30 -12.27 -9.77
C SER A 66 -1.71 -11.29 -8.76
N CYS A 67 -0.68 -11.73 -8.03
CA CYS A 67 0.28 -10.86 -7.36
C CYS A 67 1.14 -10.17 -8.43
N ARG A 68 0.53 -9.32 -9.25
CA ARG A 68 1.26 -8.34 -10.05
C ARG A 68 1.13 -7.04 -9.31
N GLY A 69 2.29 -6.54 -8.87
CA GLY A 69 2.60 -5.27 -8.23
C GLY A 69 1.41 -4.36 -7.89
N TRP A 70 1.34 -4.00 -6.62
CA TRP A 70 0.78 -2.72 -6.18
C TRP A 70 1.25 -1.59 -7.09
#